data_AF-A0A3M2W769-F1
#
_entry.id   AF-A0A3M2W769-F1
#
_cell.length_a   1.000
_cell.length_b   1.000
_cell.length_c   1.000
_cell.angle_alpha   90.00
_cell.angle_beta   90.00
_cell.angle_gamma   90.00
#
_symmetry.space_group_name_H-M   'P 1'
#
loop_
_entity.id
_entity.type
_entity.pdbx_description
1 polymer ?
#
loop_
_entity_poly.entity_id
_entity_poly.type
_entity_poly.pdbx_seq_one_letter_code
_entity_poly.pdbx_strand_id
1 'polypeptide(L)'
;CGQLFSAISHDLRTPITRLRLRVEFLEDEQQQRKFSRDLDELELLVKGALQCVKDTDIHENIEPVHLNALLECLVEPWLTADGDGRVTQQGETQ
;
A
#
# COMPACT_ATOMS: atom_id res chain seq x y z
N CYS A 1 -6.57 18.29 -6.69
CA CYS A 1 -5.69 18.35 -5.50
C CYS A 1 -4.46 17.43 -5.64
N GLY A 2 -4.50 16.37 -6.45
CA GLY A 2 -3.43 15.36 -6.57
C GLY A 2 -1.98 15.81 -6.88
N GLN A 3 -1.76 16.90 -7.63
CA GLN A 3 -0.39 17.39 -7.92
C GLN A 3 0.36 17.85 -6.66
N LEU A 4 -0.34 18.46 -5.70
CA LEU A 4 0.22 18.92 -4.43
C LEU A 4 0.73 17.74 -3.59
N PHE A 5 -0.08 16.68 -3.46
CA PHE A 5 0.29 15.48 -2.71
C PHE A 5 1.40 14.67 -3.39
N SER A 6 1.46 14.71 -4.72
CA SER A 6 2.59 14.15 -5.46
C SER A 6 3.88 14.89 -5.14
N ALA A 7 3.87 16.23 -5.16
CA ALA A 7 5.04 17.05 -4.82
C ALA A 7 5.52 16.79 -3.39
N ILE A 8 4.60 16.78 -2.41
CA ILE A 8 4.91 16.47 -1.01
C ILE A 8 5.53 15.06 -0.87
N SER A 9 5.02 14.06 -1.59
CA SER A 9 5.60 12.70 -1.62
C SER A 9 7.06 12.69 -2.09
N HIS A 10 7.36 13.44 -3.14
CA HIS A 10 8.72 13.56 -3.67
C HIS A 10 9.63 14.31 -2.69
N ASP A 11 9.13 15.37 -2.08
CA ASP A 11 9.87 16.17 -1.10
C ASP A 11 10.22 15.37 0.16
N LEU A 12 9.36 14.43 0.58
CA LEU A 12 9.61 13.54 1.73
C LEU A 12 10.58 12.38 1.42
N ARG A 13 10.66 11.92 0.16
CA ARG A 13 11.63 10.88 -0.24
C ARG A 13 13.08 11.31 -0.05
N THR A 14 13.37 12.59 -0.30
CA THR A 14 14.72 13.15 -0.19
C THR A 14 15.30 13.09 1.24
N PRO A 15 14.62 13.61 2.29
CA PRO A 15 15.10 13.51 3.66
C PRO A 15 15.12 12.07 4.18
N ILE A 16 14.15 11.22 3.81
CA ILE A 16 14.17 9.79 4.20
C ILE A 16 15.41 9.10 3.62
N THR A 17 15.70 9.29 2.34
CA THR A 17 16.90 8.72 1.69
C THR A 17 18.17 9.22 2.37
N ARG A 18 18.25 10.51 2.71
CA ARG A 18 19.40 11.07 3.43
C ARG A 18 19.56 10.48 4.83
N LEU A 19 18.45 10.19 5.53
CA LEU A 19 18.49 9.52 6.83
C LEU A 19 18.95 8.07 6.69
N ARG A 20 18.48 7.33 5.66
CA ARG A 20 18.96 5.97 5.36
C ARG A 20 20.48 5.96 5.15
N LEU A 21 21.02 6.88 4.35
CA LEU A 21 22.46 7.01 4.16
C LEU A 21 23.20 7.27 5.48
N ARG A 22 22.66 8.13 6.37
CA ARG A 22 23.28 8.36 7.69
C ARG A 22 23.27 7.12 8.58
N VAL A 23 22.22 6.32 8.50
CA VAL A 23 22.07 5.05 9.23
C VAL A 23 23.09 4.02 8.74
N GLU A 24 23.44 4.01 7.46
CA GLU A 24 24.49 3.14 6.90
C GLU A 24 25.87 3.37 7.55
N PHE A 25 26.15 4.57 8.07
CA PHE A 25 27.42 4.91 8.73
C PHE A 25 27.42 4.70 10.26
N LEU A 26 26.37 4.11 10.84
CA LEU A 26 26.37 3.77 12.26
C LEU A 26 27.26 2.55 12.53
N GLU A 27 28.12 2.65 13.55
CA GLU A 27 29.01 1.55 13.96
C GLU A 27 28.25 0.42 14.67
N ASP A 28 27.18 0.75 15.37
CA ASP A 28 26.33 -0.22 16.07
C ASP A 28 25.29 -0.82 15.10
N GLU A 29 25.52 -2.06 14.67
CA GLU A 29 24.60 -2.79 13.78
C GLU A 29 23.19 -2.94 14.35
N GLN A 30 23.03 -3.03 15.68
CA GLN A 30 21.71 -3.13 16.29
C GLN A 30 20.95 -1.82 16.16
N GLN A 31 21.62 -0.69 16.34
CA GLN A 31 21.04 0.63 16.09
C GLN A 31 20.75 0.83 14.61
N GLN A 32 21.67 0.44 13.73
CA GLN A 32 21.47 0.48 12.28
C GLN A 32 20.18 -0.24 11.89
N ARG A 33 20.01 -1.51 12.30
CA ARG A 33 18.81 -2.32 12.02
C ARG A 33 17.54 -1.71 12.61
N LYS A 34 17.59 -1.09 13.79
CA LYS A 34 16.43 -0.39 14.37
C LYS A 34 16.03 0.81 13.53
N PHE A 35 16.97 1.72 13.26
CA PHE A 35 16.68 2.91 12.47
C PHE A 35 16.26 2.59 11.03
N SER A 36 16.83 1.56 10.39
CA SER A 36 16.37 1.12 9.07
C SER A 36 14.89 0.71 9.10
N ARG A 37 14.47 -0.06 10.11
CA ARG A 37 13.06 -0.44 10.27
C ARG A 37 12.15 0.75 10.54
N ASP A 38 12.57 1.66 11.42
CA ASP A 38 11.79 2.87 11.71
C ASP A 38 11.63 3.75 10.45
N LEU A 39 12.66 3.83 9.59
CA LEU A 39 12.59 4.55 8.32
C LEU A 39 11.70 3.85 7.28
N ASP A 40 11.69 2.52 7.24
CA ASP A 40 10.76 1.75 6.40
C ASP A 40 9.30 1.96 6.84
N GLU A 41 9.06 1.95 8.16
CA GLU A 41 7.73 2.21 8.73
C GLU A 41 7.28 3.64 8.46
N LEU A 42 8.16 4.63 8.65
CA LEU A 42 7.87 6.03 8.33
C LEU A 42 7.50 6.20 6.85
N GLU A 43 8.21 5.54 5.94
CA GLU A 43 7.91 5.59 4.52
C GLU A 43 6.54 4.99 4.19
N LEU A 44 6.18 3.87 4.84
CA LEU A 44 4.87 3.26 4.72
C LEU A 44 3.75 4.18 5.22
N LEU A 45 3.92 4.78 6.41
CA LEU A 45 2.95 5.70 6.99
C LEU A 45 2.74 6.93 6.10
N VAL A 46 3.81 7.52 5.56
CA VAL A 46 3.74 8.65 4.63
C VAL A 46 2.99 8.26 3.35
N LYS A 47 3.30 7.09 2.76
CA LYS A 47 2.60 6.59 1.57
C LYS A 47 1.11 6.39 1.85
N GLY A 48 0.75 5.77 2.97
CA GLY A 48 -0.63 5.55 3.38
C GLY A 48 -1.40 6.86 3.57
N ALA A 49 -0.85 7.82 4.31
CA ALA A 49 -1.48 9.12 4.53
C ALA A 49 -1.72 9.88 3.21
N LEU A 50 -0.75 9.87 2.31
CA LEU A 50 -0.88 10.51 0.99
C LEU A 50 -1.88 9.79 0.08
N GLN A 51 -1.99 8.46 0.20
CA GLN A 51 -2.97 7.67 -0.53
C GLN A 51 -4.39 8.00 -0.05
N CYS A 52 -4.64 8.02 1.26
CA CYS A 52 -5.95 8.40 1.81
C CYS A 52 -6.43 9.77 1.31
N VAL A 53 -5.51 10.74 1.17
CA VAL A 53 -5.89 12.07 0.68
C VAL A 53 -6.11 12.10 -0.85
N LYS A 54 -5.35 11.29 -1.60
CA LYS A 54 -5.66 11.08 -3.02
C LYS A 54 -7.02 10.43 -3.19
N ASP A 55 -7.34 9.42 -2.37
CA ASP A 55 -8.60 8.67 -2.37
C ASP A 55 -9.81 9.57 -2.08
N THR A 56 -9.66 10.58 -1.22
CA THR A 56 -10.68 11.62 -1.02
C THR A 56 -10.87 12.58 -2.20
N ASP A 57 -9.95 12.61 -3.15
CA ASP A 57 -9.97 13.45 -4.37
C ASP A 57 -10.29 12.59 -5.62
N ILE A 58 -10.53 11.28 -5.48
CA ILE A 58 -10.97 10.41 -6.58
C ILE A 58 -12.48 10.56 -6.73
N HIS A 59 -12.87 11.37 -7.70
CA HIS A 59 -14.17 11.22 -8.34
C HIS A 59 -14.10 10.01 -9.25
N GLU A 60 -14.23 8.81 -8.68
CA GLU A 60 -14.37 7.60 -9.47
C GLU A 60 -15.75 7.66 -10.15
N ASN A 61 -15.76 7.64 -11.48
CA ASN A 61 -17.00 7.70 -12.22
C ASN A 61 -17.78 6.42 -11.93
N ILE A 62 -19.09 6.53 -11.66
CA ILE A 62 -19.92 5.34 -11.48
C ILE A 62 -20.00 4.63 -12.82
N GLU A 63 -19.27 3.53 -12.93
CA GLU A 63 -19.26 2.66 -14.11
C GLU A 63 -20.02 1.36 -13.80
N PRO A 64 -20.71 0.77 -14.78
CA PRO A 64 -21.33 -0.54 -14.62
C PRO A 64 -20.24 -1.59 -14.38
N VAL A 65 -20.33 -2.27 -13.23
CA VAL A 65 -19.41 -3.36 -12.87
C VAL A 65 -20.07 -4.70 -13.15
N HIS A 66 -19.35 -5.58 -13.87
CA HIS A 66 -19.71 -6.98 -13.99
C HIS A 66 -19.33 -7.73 -12.71
N LEU A 67 -20.23 -7.74 -11.73
CA LEU A 67 -20.00 -8.33 -10.42
C LEU A 67 -19.50 -9.78 -10.50
N ASN A 68 -20.04 -10.58 -11.41
CA ASN A 68 -19.63 -11.98 -11.60
C ASN A 68 -18.17 -12.10 -12.02
N ALA A 69 -17.71 -11.27 -12.98
CA ALA A 69 -16.32 -11.29 -13.43
C ALA A 69 -15.36 -10.86 -12.30
N LEU A 70 -15.78 -9.93 -11.46
CA LEU A 70 -14.99 -9.46 -10.31
C LEU A 70 -14.87 -10.56 -9.24
N LEU A 71 -15.97 -11.27 -8.96
CA LEU A 71 -15.98 -12.43 -8.08
C LEU A 71 -15.09 -13.55 -8.61
N GLU A 72 -15.13 -13.83 -9.92
CA GLU A 72 -14.27 -14.82 -10.58
C GLU A 72 -12.78 -14.48 -10.39
N CYS A 73 -12.38 -13.23 -10.64
CA CYS A 73 -11.01 -12.77 -10.39
C CYS A 73 -10.60 -12.90 -8.91
N LEU A 74 -11.51 -12.65 -7.97
CA LEU A 74 -11.23 -12.76 -6.54
C LEU A 74 -11.00 -14.20 -6.08
N VAL A 75 -11.71 -15.15 -6.68
CA VAL A 75 -11.62 -16.58 -6.30
C VAL A 75 -10.54 -17.33 -7.09
N GLU A 76 -10.09 -16.81 -8.24
CA GLU A 76 -9.07 -17.41 -9.11
C GLU A 76 -7.82 -17.89 -8.34
N PRO A 77 -7.22 -17.12 -7.40
CA PRO A 77 -6.05 -17.57 -6.66
C PRO A 77 -6.30 -18.76 -5.73
N TRP A 78 -7.57 -19.01 -5.38
CA TRP A 78 -8.02 -20.03 -4.43
C TRP A 78 -8.55 -21.29 -5.11
N LEU A 79 -8.81 -21.22 -6.42
CA LEU A 79 -9.17 -22.35 -7.26
C LEU A 79 -7.92 -23.17 -7.61
N THR A 80 -7.46 -24.00 -6.67
CA THR A 80 -6.39 -24.99 -6.93
C THR A 80 -6.95 -26.22 -7.65
N ALA A 81 -6.12 -26.87 -8.48
CA ALA A 81 -6.51 -28.02 -9.31
C ALA A 81 -6.97 -29.26 -8.51
N ASP A 82 -6.64 -29.34 -7.22
CA ASP A 82 -6.91 -30.49 -6.35
C ASP A 82 -8.14 -30.32 -5.43
N GLY A 83 -8.84 -29.17 -5.51
CA GLY A 83 -10.09 -28.91 -4.76
C GLY A 83 -11.35 -29.30 -5.55
N ASP A 84 -12.51 -29.34 -4.89
CA ASP A 84 -13.81 -29.59 -5.55
C ASP A 84 -14.31 -28.38 -6.39
N GLY A 85 -13.46 -27.37 -6.58
CA GLY A 85 -13.75 -26.14 -7.30
C GLY A 85 -14.71 -25.18 -6.59
N ARG A 86 -15.04 -25.41 -5.31
CA ARG A 86 -16.02 -24.58 -4.59
C ARG A 86 -15.34 -23.62 -3.63
N VAL A 87 -15.54 -22.32 -3.89
CA VAL A 87 -15.19 -21.23 -2.97
C VAL A 87 -16.48 -20.63 -2.43
N THR A 88 -16.62 -20.52 -1.11
CA THR A 88 -17.76 -19.86 -0.47
C THR A 88 -17.27 -18.55 0.16
N GLN A 89 -17.80 -17.42 -0.32
CA GLN A 89 -17.56 -16.11 0.28
C GLN A 89 -18.82 -15.70 1.06
N GLN A 90 -18.65 -15.35 2.34
CA GLN A 90 -19.70 -14.73 3.15
C GLN A 90 -19.46 -13.22 3.21
N GLY A 91 -20.50 -12.44 2.90
CA GLY A 91 -20.49 -10.99 3.03
C GLY A 91 -21.65 -10.52 3.90
N GLU A 92 -21.38 -9.58 4.80
CA GLU A 92 -22.40 -8.87 5.57
C GLU A 92 -22.53 -7.44 5.04
N THR A 93 -23.76 -7.00 4.76
CA THR A 93 -24.06 -5.59 4.47
C THR A 93 -24.48 -4.91 5.78
N GLN A 94 -23.78 -3.84 6.17
CA GLN A 94 -24.24 -2.91 7.22
C GLN A 94 -25.16 -1.84 6.62
#